data_AF-A0A7Y5V513-F1
#
_entry.id   AF-A0A7Y5V513-F1
#
_cell.length_a   1.000
_cell.length_b   1.000
_cell.length_c   1.000
_cell.angle_alpha   90.00
_cell.angle_beta   90.00
_cell.angle_gamma   90.00
#
_symmetry.space_group_name_H-M   'P 1'
#
loop_
_entity.id
_entity.type
_entity.pdbx_description
1 polymer ?
#
loop_
_entity_poly.entity_id
_entity_poly.type
_entity_poly.pdbx_seq_one_letter_code
_entity_poly.pdbx_strand_id
1 'polypeptide(L)'
;MLAFLDALCAALIARDAARIRQLLAHPLSRALPRAVRDEADAIASGSSRGFVAPLQTLRLYHQTAHLLGVRADPAVRPRSISRAASTSVGQLDLPIKAAPAR
;
A
#
# COMPACT_ATOMS: atom_id res chain seq x y z
N MET A 1 6.07 -15.28 -2.70
CA MET A 1 6.41 -13.83 -2.68
C MET A 1 5.80 -13.11 -1.48
N LEU A 2 4.48 -13.15 -1.26
CA LEU A 2 3.84 -12.46 -0.13
C LEU A 2 4.38 -12.92 1.25
N ALA A 3 4.55 -14.23 1.46
CA ALA A 3 5.13 -14.77 2.70
C ALA A 3 6.57 -14.30 2.98
N PHE A 4 7.35 -14.01 1.92
CA PHE A 4 8.69 -13.46 2.07
C PHE A 4 8.63 -11.98 2.52
N LEU A 5 7.71 -11.19 1.94
CA LEU A 5 7.48 -9.81 2.38
C LEU A 5 6.95 -9.76 3.82
N ASP A 6 6.08 -10.70 4.21
CA ASP A 6 5.57 -10.80 5.57
C ASP A 6 6.70 -11.10 6.58
N ALA A 7 7.57 -12.07 6.26
CA ALA A 7 8.75 -12.38 7.07
C ALA A 7 9.72 -11.19 7.16
N LEU A 8 9.89 -10.42 6.08
CA LEU A 8 10.71 -9.22 6.06
C LEU A 8 10.10 -8.11 6.92
N CYS A 9 8.79 -7.85 6.81
CA CYS A 9 8.07 -6.90 7.66
C CYS A 9 8.22 -7.27 9.15
N ALA A 10 8.01 -8.54 9.50
CA ALA A 10 8.17 -9.01 10.88
C ALA A 10 9.59 -8.77 11.41
N ALA A 11 10.62 -9.09 10.61
CA ALA A 11 12.01 -8.89 11.00
C ALA A 11 12.36 -7.39 11.16
N LEU A 12 11.81 -6.52 10.30
CA LEU A 12 12.03 -5.07 10.37
C LEU A 12 11.33 -4.44 11.59
N ILE A 13 10.12 -4.91 11.94
CA ILE A 13 9.40 -4.48 13.14
C ILE A 13 10.17 -4.92 14.40
N ALA A 14 10.66 -6.17 14.42
CA ALA A 14 11.45 -6.71 15.51
C ALA A 14 12.89 -6.16 15.57
N ARG A 15 13.33 -5.40 14.56
CA ARG A 15 14.70 -4.88 14.41
C ARG A 15 15.78 -5.98 14.45
N ASP A 16 15.45 -7.18 13.98
CA ASP A 16 16.39 -8.29 13.97
C ASP A 16 17.35 -8.17 12.77
N ALA A 17 18.47 -7.49 13.00
CA ALA A 17 19.50 -7.26 11.99
C ALA A 17 20.10 -8.55 11.41
N ALA A 18 20.14 -9.65 12.19
CA ALA A 18 20.63 -10.93 11.69
C ALA A 18 19.62 -11.53 10.70
N ARG A 19 18.34 -11.55 11.08
CA ARG A 19 17.27 -12.06 10.22
C ARG A 19 17.07 -11.21 8.97
N ILE A 20 17.17 -9.88 9.07
CA ILE A 20 17.10 -8.98 7.90
C ILE A 20 18.21 -9.32 6.91
N ARG A 21 19.48 -9.42 7.36
CA ARG A 21 20.60 -9.77 6.48
C ARG A 21 20.43 -11.14 5.83
N GLN A 22 19.93 -12.12 6.58
CA GLN A 22 19.63 -13.45 6.03
C GLN A 22 18.56 -13.39 4.92
N LEU A 23 17.50 -12.59 5.11
CA LEU A 23 16.45 -12.40 4.11
C LEU A 23 16.95 -11.63 2.89
N LEU A 24 17.84 -10.65 3.06
CA LEU A 24 18.43 -9.90 1.96
C LEU A 24 19.42 -10.73 1.12
N ALA A 25 20.07 -11.73 1.71
CA ALA A 25 20.91 -12.69 0.97
C ALA A 25 20.09 -13.66 0.10
N HIS A 26 18.78 -13.79 0.34
CA HIS A 26 17.91 -14.71 -0.41
C HIS A 26 17.72 -14.24 -1.87
N PRO A 27 17.68 -15.12 -2.89
CA PRO A 27 17.55 -14.72 -4.30
C PRO A 27 16.30 -13.87 -4.60
N LEU A 28 15.22 -14.06 -3.83
CA LEU A 28 13.99 -13.27 -3.97
C LEU A 28 14.17 -11.79 -3.62
N SER A 29 15.20 -11.43 -2.84
CA SER A 29 15.51 -10.02 -2.55
C SER A 29 15.86 -9.22 -3.80
N ARG A 30 16.36 -9.89 -4.86
CA ARG A 30 16.71 -9.26 -6.14
C ARG A 30 15.50 -8.72 -6.88
N ALA A 31 14.31 -9.28 -6.64
CA ALA A 31 13.06 -8.81 -7.21
C ALA A 31 12.48 -7.60 -6.46
N LEU A 32 13.05 -7.23 -5.30
CA LEU A 32 12.59 -6.09 -4.53
C LEU A 32 13.00 -4.76 -5.17
N PRO A 33 12.14 -3.73 -5.07
CA PRO A 33 12.52 -2.35 -5.37
C PRO A 33 13.77 -1.96 -4.59
N ARG A 34 14.66 -1.17 -5.21
CA ARG A 34 15.91 -0.70 -4.58
C ARG A 34 15.63 0.01 -3.25
N ALA A 35 14.64 0.91 -3.22
CA ALA A 35 14.24 1.64 -2.02
C ALA A 35 13.90 0.74 -0.81
N VAL A 36 13.35 -0.46 -1.04
CA VAL A 36 13.05 -1.42 0.04
C VAL A 36 14.32 -2.10 0.55
N ARG A 37 15.27 -2.39 -0.34
CA ARG A 37 16.57 -2.96 0.04
C ARG A 37 17.39 -1.96 0.83
N ASP A 38 17.49 -0.72 0.34
CA ASP A 38 18.23 0.34 1.00
C ASP A 38 17.64 0.65 2.39
N GLU A 39 16.31 0.65 2.53
CA GLU A 39 15.62 0.79 3.81
C GLU A 39 15.95 -0.37 4.77
N ALA A 40 15.92 -1.61 4.28
CA ALA A 40 16.25 -2.77 5.08
C ALA A 40 17.72 -2.79 5.52
N ASP A 41 18.65 -2.41 4.65
CA ASP A 41 20.07 -2.29 4.95
C ASP A 41 20.36 -1.15 5.95
N ALA A 42 19.68 -0.01 5.81
CA ALA A 42 19.79 1.11 6.75
C ALA A 42 19.31 0.70 8.16
N ILE A 43 18.25 -0.10 8.25
CA ILE A 43 17.73 -0.62 9.52
C ILE A 43 18.67 -1.68 10.10
N ALA A 44 19.17 -2.61 9.27
CA ALA A 44 20.07 -3.68 9.71
C ALA A 44 21.44 -3.17 10.16
N SER A 45 21.93 -2.08 9.55
CA SER A 45 23.19 -1.43 9.93
C SER A 45 23.07 -0.60 11.21
N GLY A 46 21.85 -0.31 11.69
CA GLY A 46 21.64 0.57 12.84
C GLY A 46 22.13 2.00 12.62
N SER A 47 22.34 2.40 11.36
CA SER A 47 23.00 3.66 10.99
C SER A 47 22.17 4.92 11.31
N SER A 48 20.90 4.78 11.65
CA SER A 48 20.06 5.92 12.01
C SER A 48 20.05 6.13 13.52
N ARG A 49 20.40 7.35 13.97
CA ARG A 49 20.30 7.81 15.36
C ARG A 49 18.85 7.97 15.88
N GLY A 50 17.89 7.30 15.25
CA GLY A 50 16.47 7.37 15.56
C GLY A 50 15.67 6.22 14.94
N PHE A 51 14.48 5.98 15.48
CA PHE A 51 13.58 4.89 15.08
C PHE A 51 13.01 5.13 13.66
N VAL A 52 13.66 4.61 12.62
CA VAL A 52 13.20 4.76 11.23
C VAL A 52 12.15 3.69 10.92
N ALA A 53 10.91 4.10 10.71
CA ALA A 53 9.85 3.16 10.34
C ALA A 53 10.10 2.57 8.93
N PRO A 54 9.88 1.26 8.71
CA PRO A 54 10.05 0.61 7.41
C PRO A 54 8.88 0.90 6.46
N LEU A 55 8.70 2.18 6.11
CA LEU A 55 7.55 2.65 5.35
C LEU A 55 7.49 2.08 3.94
N GLN A 56 8.63 1.96 3.25
CA GLN A 56 8.65 1.46 1.88
C GLN A 56 8.30 -0.02 1.83
N THR A 57 8.84 -0.79 2.77
CA THR A 57 8.54 -2.23 2.88
C THR A 57 7.07 -2.47 3.19
N LEU A 58 6.50 -1.71 4.14
CA LEU A 58 5.07 -1.81 4.48
C LEU A 58 4.17 -1.45 3.29
N ARG A 59 4.48 -0.36 2.57
CA ARG A 59 3.73 0.03 1.36
C ARG A 59 3.74 -1.07 0.31
N LEU A 60 4.89 -1.66 0.04
CA LEU A 60 5.01 -2.75 -0.94
C LEU A 60 4.20 -3.98 -0.52
N TYR A 61 4.26 -4.35 0.76
CA TYR A 61 3.47 -5.46 1.29
C TYR A 61 1.97 -5.23 1.08
N HIS A 62 1.45 -4.05 1.44
CA HIS A 62 0.03 -3.72 1.26
C HIS A 62 -0.39 -3.70 -0.22
N GLN A 63 0.40 -3.09 -1.10
CA GLN A 63 0.14 -3.11 -2.54
C GLN A 63 0.08 -4.53 -3.08
N THR A 64 1.04 -5.38 -2.69
CA THR A 64 1.10 -6.78 -3.13
C THR A 64 -0.07 -7.59 -2.58
N ALA A 65 -0.44 -7.38 -1.31
CA ALA A 65 -1.58 -8.06 -0.69
C ALA A 65 -2.91 -7.69 -1.35
N HIS A 66 -3.08 -6.42 -1.76
CA HIS A 66 -4.26 -5.97 -2.51
C HIS A 66 -4.32 -6.57 -3.91
N LEU A 67 -3.20 -6.59 -4.65
CA LEU A 67 -3.15 -7.18 -5.99
C LEU A 67 -3.46 -8.67 -5.99
N LEU A 68 -3.08 -9.39 -4.94
CA LEU A 68 -3.34 -10.82 -4.78
C LEU A 68 -4.74 -11.13 -4.20
N GLY A 69 -5.53 -10.11 -3.84
CA GLY A 69 -6.86 -10.31 -3.23
C GLY A 69 -6.83 -10.93 -1.82
N VAL A 70 -5.65 -11.08 -1.21
CA VAL A 70 -5.46 -11.70 0.12
C VAL A 70 -5.94 -10.77 1.24
N ARG A 71 -5.91 -9.46 1.00
CA ARG A 71 -6.54 -8.44 1.84
C ARG A 71 -7.42 -7.54 0.98
N ALA A 72 -8.73 -7.75 1.04
CA ALA A 72 -9.68 -6.73 0.64
C ALA A 72 -9.47 -5.53 1.57
N ASP A 73 -9.19 -4.36 1.00
CA ASP A 73 -9.09 -3.12 1.78
C ASP A 73 -10.45 -2.88 2.47
N PRO A 74 -10.52 -2.80 3.81
CA PRO A 74 -11.77 -2.47 4.49
C PRO A 74 -12.27 -1.05 4.17
N ALA A 75 -11.39 -0.14 3.69
CA ALA A 75 -11.74 1.21 3.25
C ALA A 75 -12.16 1.26 1.77
N VAL A 76 -11.72 0.31 0.94
CA VAL A 76 -12.35 0.04 -0.36
C VAL A 76 -13.58 -0.80 -0.07
N ARG A 77 -14.66 -0.15 0.39
CA ARG A 77 -15.98 -0.63 -0.02
C ARG A 77 -15.87 -0.80 -1.52
N PRO A 78 -16.14 -1.99 -2.11
CA PRO A 78 -16.29 -2.08 -3.53
C PRO A 78 -17.40 -1.08 -3.84
N ARG A 79 -17.04 0.09 -4.37
CA ARG A 79 -17.99 1.02 -4.94
C ARG A 79 -18.66 0.13 -5.96
N SER A 80 -19.90 -0.26 -5.70
CA SER A 80 -20.64 -1.11 -6.63
C SER A 80 -20.46 -0.38 -7.95
N ILE A 81 -19.74 -0.99 -8.88
CA ILE A 81 -19.71 -0.54 -10.25
C ILE A 81 -21.11 -0.91 -10.74
N SER A 82 -22.09 -0.12 -10.29
CA SER A 82 -23.39 -0.01 -10.90
C SER A 82 -23.02 0.53 -12.26
N ARG A 83 -22.97 -0.42 -13.19
CA ARG A 83 -22.71 -0.24 -14.59
C ARG A 83 -23.81 0.68 -15.11
N ALA A 84 -23.63 1.99 -14.91
CA ALA A 84 -24.41 3.02 -15.56
C ALA A 84 -23.96 3.10 -17.01
N ALA A 85 -24.19 2.00 -17.73
CA ALA A 85 -24.34 2.01 -19.16
C ALA A 85 -25.85 2.16 -19.42
N SER A 86 -26.34 3.38 -19.28
CA SER A 86 -27.52 3.84 -19.98
C SER A 86 -27.22 5.26 -20.45
N THR A 87 -26.64 5.31 -21.65
CA THR A 87 -26.83 6.39 -22.61
C THR A 87 -28.24 6.98 -22.49
N SER A 88 -28.34 8.24 -22.10
CA SER A 88 -29.48 9.08 -22.40
C SER A 88 -29.02 10.53 -22.35
N VAL A 89 -28.80 11.06 -23.54
CA VAL A 89 -28.84 12.47 -23.87
C VAL A 89 -29.94 13.16 -23.04
N GLY A 90 -29.59 14.23 -22.33
CA GLY A 90 -30.52 14.90 -21.42
C GLY A 90 -29.89 16.03 -20.64
N GLN A 91 -29.02 16.81 -21.29
CA GLN A 91 -28.76 18.18 -20.88
C GLN A 91 -30.06 18.94 -21.08
N LEU A 92 -30.78 19.28 -20.01
CA LEU A 92 -31.74 20.38 -19.94
C LEU A 92 -32.27 20.56 -18.50
N ASP A 93 -32.08 21.79 -18.02
CA ASP A 93 -32.94 22.55 -17.11
C ASP A 93 -33.35 21.94 -15.76
N LEU A 94 -32.80 22.50 -14.68
CA LEU A 94 -33.60 22.77 -13.49
C LEU A 94 -33.66 24.29 -13.25
N PRO A 95 -34.87 24.90 -13.24
CA PRO A 95 -35.03 26.31 -12.91
C PRO A 95 -34.83 26.52 -11.41
N ILE A 96 -33.93 27.43 -11.04
CA ILE A 96 -33.79 27.90 -9.66
C ILE A 96 -35.04 28.72 -9.34
N LYS A 97 -36.07 28.07 -8.80
CA LYS A 97 -37.16 28.75 -8.11
C LYS A 97 -36.76 28.94 -6.65
N ALA A 98 -36.38 30.17 -6.30
CA ALA A 98 -36.43 30.66 -4.93
C ALA A 98 -37.15 32.01 -4.92
N ALA A 99 -38.37 32.01 -4.41
CA ALA A 99 -39.13 33.20 -4.00
C ALA A 99 -38.87 33.47 -2.50
N PRO A 100 -39.53 34.44 -1.84
CA PRO A 100 -39.54 35.90 -2.05
C PRO A 100 -39.06 36.66 -0.80
N ALA A 101 -38.73 37.96 -0.89
CA ALA A 101 -38.80 38.90 0.25
C ALA A 101 -38.59 40.38 -0.19
N ARG A 102 -39.68 41.16 -0.30
CA ARG A 102 -39.88 42.48 0.33
C ARG A 102 -41.20 43.09 -0.09
#